data_AF-A0A2H6N148-F1
#
_entry.id   AF-A0A2H6N148-F1
#
_cell.length_a   1.000
_cell.length_b   1.000
_cell.length_c   1.000
_cell.angle_alpha   90.00
_cell.angle_beta   90.00
_cell.angle_gamma   90.00
#
_symmetry.space_group_name_H-M   'P 1'
#
loop_
_entity.id
_entity.type
_entity.pdbx_description
1 polymer ?
#
loop_
_entity_poly.entity_id
_entity_poly.type
_entity_poly.pdbx_seq_one_letter_code
_entity_poly.pdbx_strand_id
1 'polypeptide(L)'
;GLRKQYRPDMTILQIQMYQLSRLLHDYHKDLYDHFEANEISPSLYAAPWFLTLFASQFPLGFVARVFDLMFLQGPEVLFKVALSLLGSHKPLILQHENLETIVDFIKSILPNLGLVQMEKTINQV
;
A
#
# COMPACT_ATOMS: atom_id res chain seq x y z
N GLY A 1 3.81 17.10 -8.67
CA GLY A 1 2.55 17.27 -7.92
C GLY A 1 1.59 16.13 -8.24
N LEU A 2 0.63 15.91 -7.36
CA LEU A 2 -0.24 14.72 -7.33
C LEU A 2 -1.00 14.44 -8.64
N ARG A 3 -1.37 15.49 -9.39
CA ARG A 3 -2.07 15.36 -10.69
C ARG A 3 -1.41 14.40 -11.70
N LYS A 4 -0.09 14.22 -11.60
CA LYS A 4 0.71 13.44 -12.55
C LYS A 4 0.27 11.97 -12.63
N GLN A 5 -0.16 11.37 -11.53
CA GLN A 5 -0.60 9.96 -11.48
C GLN A 5 -1.97 9.71 -12.12
N TYR A 6 -2.75 10.77 -12.37
CA TYR A 6 -4.09 10.71 -12.98
C TYR A 6 -4.08 10.95 -14.49
N ARG A 7 -2.90 11.03 -15.11
CA ARG A 7 -2.81 11.20 -16.55
C ARG A 7 -3.33 9.93 -17.26
N PRO A 8 -3.99 10.07 -18.42
CA PRO A 8 -4.55 8.92 -19.15
C PRO A 8 -3.52 7.86 -19.56
N ASP A 9 -2.26 8.26 -19.74
CA ASP A 9 -1.15 7.36 -20.07
C ASP A 9 -0.73 6.44 -18.91
N MET A 10 -1.20 6.72 -17.68
CA MET A 10 -0.90 5.97 -16.45
C MET A 10 0.59 5.73 -16.19
N THR A 11 1.48 6.42 -16.89
CA THR A 11 2.93 6.16 -16.85
C THR A 11 3.47 6.42 -15.45
N ILE A 12 3.01 7.51 -14.82
CA ILE A 12 3.43 7.87 -13.47
C ILE A 12 2.91 6.87 -12.45
N LEU A 13 1.68 6.38 -12.61
CA LEU A 13 1.13 5.34 -11.74
C LEU A 13 1.94 4.04 -11.88
N GLN A 14 2.29 3.63 -13.09
CA GLN A 14 3.14 2.45 -13.33
C GLN A 14 4.53 2.59 -12.68
N ILE A 15 5.14 3.78 -12.77
CA ILE A 15 6.40 4.09 -12.08
C ILE A 15 6.21 3.97 -10.56
N GLN A 16 5.09 4.45 -10.01
CA GLN A 16 4.80 4.30 -8.58
C GLN A 16 4.63 2.84 -8.17
N MET A 17 3.98 2.01 -9.00
CA MET A 17 3.87 0.56 -8.72
C MET A 17 5.26 -0.10 -8.68
N TYR A 18 6.14 0.25 -9.62
CA TYR A 18 7.53 -0.22 -9.61
C TYR A 18 8.29 0.26 -8.37
N GLN A 19 8.17 1.54 -8.01
CA GLN A 19 8.80 2.09 -6.81
C GLN A 19 8.34 1.37 -5.54
N LEU A 20 7.04 1.07 -5.40
CA LEU A 20 6.52 0.30 -4.26
C LEU A 20 7.08 -1.12 -4.23
N SER A 21 7.17 -1.79 -5.39
CA SER A 21 7.80 -3.11 -5.52
C SER A 21 9.27 -3.07 -5.05
N ARG A 22 10.03 -2.05 -5.46
CA ARG A 22 11.42 -1.86 -5.02
C ARG A 22 11.56 -1.55 -3.54
N LEU A 23 10.65 -0.77 -2.97
CA LEU A 23 10.62 -0.53 -1.53
C LEU A 23 10.33 -1.82 -0.75
N LEU A 24 9.44 -2.69 -1.24
CA LEU A 24 9.23 -4.00 -0.63
C LEU A 24 10.49 -4.86 -0.71
N HIS A 25 11.18 -4.88 -1.84
CA HIS A 25 12.46 -5.58 -1.98
C HIS A 25 13.48 -5.10 -0.93
N ASP A 26 13.61 -3.80 -0.75
CA ASP A 26 14.66 -3.22 0.09
C ASP A 26 14.37 -3.32 1.60
N TYR A 27 13.09 -3.29 2.02
CA TYR A 27 12.69 -3.26 3.44
C TYR A 27 12.02 -4.55 3.94
N HIS A 28 11.38 -5.32 3.05
CA HIS A 28 10.61 -6.53 3.37
C HIS A 28 10.89 -7.64 2.33
N LYS A 29 12.17 -8.00 2.18
CA LYS A 29 12.64 -8.94 1.15
C LYS A 29 11.88 -10.27 1.12
N ASP A 30 11.53 -10.81 2.27
CA ASP A 30 10.74 -12.03 2.41
C ASP A 30 9.31 -11.88 1.85
N LEU A 31 8.67 -10.73 2.07
CA LEU A 31 7.37 -10.42 1.48
C LEU A 31 7.48 -10.18 -0.04
N TYR A 32 8.53 -9.49 -0.47
CA TYR A 32 8.81 -9.28 -1.90
C TYR A 32 8.99 -10.62 -2.63
N ASP A 33 9.82 -11.52 -2.10
CA ASP A 33 10.09 -12.82 -2.70
C ASP A 33 8.82 -13.68 -2.79
N HIS A 34 7.99 -13.61 -1.76
CA HIS A 34 6.71 -14.28 -1.74
C HIS A 34 5.74 -13.73 -2.81
N PHE A 35 5.72 -12.41 -3.02
CA PHE A 35 4.95 -11.79 -4.11
C PHE A 35 5.51 -12.15 -5.49
N GLU A 36 6.84 -12.14 -5.65
CA GLU A 36 7.50 -12.50 -6.91
C GLU A 36 7.21 -13.96 -7.30
N ALA A 37 7.30 -14.88 -6.34
CA ALA A 37 7.00 -16.31 -6.55
C ALA A 37 5.52 -16.56 -6.95
N ASN A 38 4.61 -15.67 -6.55
CA ASN A 38 3.18 -15.74 -6.88
C ASN A 38 2.77 -14.78 -8.01
N GLU A 39 3.72 -14.16 -8.70
CA GLU A 39 3.50 -13.19 -9.79
C GLU A 39 2.61 -11.99 -9.40
N ILE A 40 2.70 -11.55 -8.14
CA ILE A 40 1.89 -10.46 -7.60
C ILE A 40 2.57 -9.11 -7.81
N SER A 41 2.15 -8.40 -8.86
CA SER A 41 2.52 -7.01 -9.07
C SER A 41 1.71 -6.06 -8.17
N PRO A 42 2.31 -4.96 -7.63
CA PRO A 42 1.57 -3.93 -6.92
C PRO A 42 0.39 -3.33 -7.68
N SER A 43 0.40 -3.36 -9.02
CA SER A 43 -0.73 -2.93 -9.83
C SER A 43 -2.02 -3.71 -9.54
N LEU A 44 -1.92 -4.94 -9.03
CA LEU A 44 -3.08 -5.79 -8.70
C LEU A 44 -3.83 -5.31 -7.45
N TYR A 45 -3.17 -4.62 -6.51
CA TYR A 45 -3.76 -4.26 -5.22
C TYR A 45 -3.61 -2.78 -4.83
N ALA A 46 -2.52 -2.12 -5.22
CA ALA A 46 -2.17 -0.78 -4.73
C ALA A 46 -2.69 0.37 -5.61
N ALA A 47 -3.12 0.11 -6.86
CA ALA A 47 -3.63 1.19 -7.72
C ALA A 47 -4.76 2.01 -7.05
N PRO A 48 -5.76 1.41 -6.37
CA PRO A 48 -6.75 2.15 -5.59
C PRO A 48 -6.11 3.02 -4.50
N TRP A 49 -5.09 2.52 -3.78
CA TRP A 49 -4.45 3.26 -2.69
C TRP A 49 -3.86 4.59 -3.16
N PHE A 50 -3.19 4.58 -4.31
CA PHE A 50 -2.58 5.79 -4.88
C PHE A 50 -3.63 6.70 -5.51
N LEU A 51 -4.55 6.16 -6.31
CA LEU A 51 -5.54 6.96 -7.04
C LEU A 51 -6.61 7.55 -6.13
N THR A 52 -6.97 6.90 -5.03
CA THR A 52 -7.97 7.39 -4.08
C THR A 52 -7.36 7.90 -2.78
N LEU A 53 -6.03 7.89 -2.67
CA LEU A 53 -5.31 8.32 -1.46
C LEU A 53 -5.82 7.54 -0.23
N PHE A 54 -5.99 6.22 -0.40
CA PHE A 54 -6.59 5.26 0.55
C PHE A 54 -8.09 5.46 0.84
N ALA A 55 -8.73 6.52 0.36
CA ALA A 55 -10.11 6.86 0.73
C ALA A 55 -11.17 5.85 0.30
N SER A 56 -10.92 5.04 -0.74
CA SER A 56 -11.91 4.08 -1.23
C SER A 56 -12.01 2.79 -0.43
N GLN A 57 -11.01 2.48 0.41
CA GLN A 57 -10.91 1.18 1.10
C GLN A 57 -10.71 1.31 2.61
N PHE A 58 -10.20 2.44 3.09
CA PHE A 58 -9.82 2.60 4.50
C PHE A 58 -10.79 3.52 5.26
N PRO A 59 -10.91 3.37 6.60
CA PRO A 59 -11.77 4.23 7.41
C PRO A 59 -11.42 5.71 7.28
N LEU A 60 -12.43 6.58 7.24
CA LEU A 60 -12.25 8.02 7.02
C LEU A 60 -11.31 8.69 8.04
N GLY A 61 -11.35 8.26 9.31
CA GLY A 61 -10.45 8.78 10.34
C GLY A 61 -8.97 8.50 10.05
N PHE A 62 -8.65 7.33 9.51
CA PHE A 62 -7.29 7.00 9.07
C PHE A 62 -6.90 7.83 7.85
N VAL A 63 -7.79 7.92 6.86
CA VAL A 63 -7.58 8.70 5.64
C VAL A 63 -7.28 10.16 5.97
N ALA A 64 -8.02 10.78 6.90
CA ALA A 64 -7.77 12.14 7.36
C ALA A 64 -6.33 12.31 7.90
N ARG A 65 -5.84 11.36 8.68
CA ARG A 65 -4.46 11.37 9.20
C ARG A 65 -3.42 11.20 8.09
N VAL A 66 -3.70 10.38 7.07
CA VAL A 66 -2.84 10.28 5.87
C VAL A 66 -2.78 11.63 5.15
N PHE A 67 -3.90 12.34 5.03
CA PHE A 67 -3.94 13.69 4.45
C PHE A 67 -3.13 14.71 5.26
N ASP A 68 -3.24 14.71 6.59
CA ASP A 68 -2.43 15.58 7.46
C ASP A 68 -0.94 15.41 7.18
N LEU A 69 -0.48 14.15 7.09
CA LEU A 69 0.90 13.82 6.77
C LEU A 69 1.27 14.22 5.34
N MET A 70 0.39 14.01 4.36
CA MET A 70 0.63 14.43 2.98
C MET A 70 0.78 15.94 2.85
N PHE A 71 0.01 16.74 3.60
CA PHE A 71 0.16 18.19 3.59
C PHE A 71 1.46 18.66 4.26
N LEU A 72 1.92 17.93 5.28
CA LEU A 72 3.17 18.26 5.98
C LEU A 72 4.42 17.80 5.22
N GLN A 73 4.45 16.58 4.72
CA GLN A 73 5.64 15.91 4.18
C GLN A 73 5.61 15.72 2.65
N GLY A 74 4.44 15.85 2.02
CA GLY A 74 4.26 15.67 0.58
C GLY A 74 3.72 14.29 0.17
N PRO A 75 3.57 14.04 -1.15
CA PRO A 75 2.88 12.86 -1.69
C PRO A 75 3.64 11.54 -1.49
N GLU A 76 4.92 11.59 -1.08
CA GLU A 76 5.73 10.41 -0.78
C GLU A 76 5.19 9.63 0.43
N VAL A 77 4.38 10.27 1.28
CA VAL A 77 3.65 9.63 2.38
C VAL A 77 2.82 8.43 1.90
N LEU A 78 2.30 8.46 0.66
CA LEU A 78 1.53 7.34 0.12
C LEU A 78 2.36 6.05 0.08
N PHE A 79 3.65 6.14 -0.25
CA PHE A 79 4.56 5.00 -0.24
C PHE A 79 4.86 4.51 1.18
N LYS A 80 5.12 5.43 2.10
CA LYS A 80 5.39 5.10 3.50
C LYS A 80 4.21 4.37 4.15
N VAL A 81 2.99 4.87 3.91
CA VAL A 81 1.76 4.24 4.41
C VAL A 81 1.57 2.87 3.78
N ALA A 82 1.71 2.74 2.44
CA ALA A 82 1.58 1.45 1.76
C ALA A 82 2.60 0.42 2.27
N LEU A 83 3.86 0.84 2.46
CA LEU A 83 4.93 -0.02 2.96
C LEU A 83 4.69 -0.45 4.42
N SER A 84 4.29 0.48 5.29
CA SER A 84 3.95 0.19 6.69
C SER A 84 2.75 -0.75 6.82
N LEU A 85 1.71 -0.58 5.99
CA LEU A 85 0.56 -1.48 5.95
C LEU A 85 0.95 -2.90 5.53
N LEU A 86 1.72 -3.04 4.46
CA LEU A 86 2.18 -4.35 3.98
C LEU A 86 3.13 -5.01 4.99
N GLY A 87 4.07 -4.24 5.56
CA GLY A 87 5.00 -4.71 6.58
C GLY A 87 4.32 -5.17 7.87
N SER A 88 3.30 -4.43 8.34
CA SER A 88 2.54 -4.79 9.54
C SER A 88 1.69 -6.05 9.38
N HIS A 89 1.24 -6.35 8.16
CA HIS A 89 0.44 -7.54 7.84
C HIS A 89 1.26 -8.70 7.27
N LYS A 90 2.57 -8.51 7.09
CA LYS A 90 3.47 -9.50 6.50
C LYS A 90 3.29 -10.92 7.06
N PRO A 91 3.24 -11.16 8.40
CA PRO A 91 3.10 -12.53 8.93
C PRO A 91 1.78 -13.20 8.56
N LEU A 92 0.73 -12.43 8.28
CA LEU A 92 -0.57 -12.94 7.84
C LEU A 92 -0.56 -13.19 6.34
N ILE A 93 0.01 -12.26 5.57
CA ILE A 93 0.12 -12.39 4.11
C ILE A 93 0.89 -13.65 3.72
N LEU A 94 2.01 -13.94 4.40
CA LEU A 94 2.85 -15.11 4.15
C LEU A 94 2.17 -16.46 4.43
N GLN A 95 0.96 -16.48 5.01
CA GLN A 95 0.18 -17.71 5.23
C GLN A 95 -0.66 -18.12 4.02
N HIS A 96 -0.77 -17.25 3.02
CA HIS A 96 -1.51 -17.51 1.79
C HIS A 96 -0.57 -18.00 0.70
N GLU A 97 -0.95 -19.03 -0.05
CA GLU A 97 -0.03 -19.75 -0.96
C GLU A 97 -0.28 -19.47 -2.45
N ASN A 98 -1.27 -18.67 -2.80
CA ASN A 98 -1.60 -18.38 -4.19
C ASN A 98 -2.06 -16.94 -4.42
N LEU A 99 -1.96 -16.49 -5.67
CA LEU A 99 -2.29 -15.14 -6.10
C LEU A 99 -3.69 -14.69 -5.63
N GLU A 100 -4.71 -15.52 -5.81
CA GLU A 100 -6.10 -15.15 -5.50
C GLU A 100 -6.30 -14.85 -4.02
N THR A 101 -5.85 -15.76 -3.15
CA THR A 101 -5.99 -15.62 -1.70
C THR A 101 -5.15 -14.47 -1.14
N ILE A 102 -3.95 -14.24 -1.67
CA ILE A 102 -3.10 -13.12 -1.26
C ILE A 102 -3.74 -11.78 -1.66
N VAL A 103 -4.19 -11.66 -2.91
CA VAL A 103 -4.80 -10.42 -3.41
C VAL A 103 -6.12 -10.13 -2.71
N ASP A 104 -6.93 -11.15 -2.43
CA ASP A 104 -8.17 -10.99 -1.65
C ASP A 104 -7.86 -10.55 -0.21
N PHE A 105 -6.88 -11.16 0.46
CA PHE A 105 -6.48 -10.71 1.79
C PHE A 105 -6.09 -9.22 1.82
N ILE A 106 -5.28 -8.77 0.86
CA ILE A 106 -4.82 -7.37 0.77
C ILE A 106 -5.98 -6.41 0.47
N LYS A 107 -6.96 -6.81 -0.33
CA LYS A 107 -8.08 -5.95 -0.73
C LYS A 107 -9.23 -5.93 0.26
N SER A 108 -9.51 -7.06 0.91
CA SER A 108 -10.74 -7.30 1.67
C SER A 108 -10.50 -7.32 3.17
N ILE A 109 -9.36 -7.85 3.62
CA ILE A 109 -9.07 -8.04 5.05
C ILE A 109 -8.16 -6.93 5.59
N LEU A 110 -7.05 -6.64 4.91
CA LEU A 110 -6.07 -5.64 5.34
C LEU A 110 -6.68 -4.25 5.63
N PRO A 111 -7.66 -3.73 4.86
CA PRO A 111 -8.24 -2.42 5.16
C PRO A 111 -9.07 -2.37 6.46
N ASN A 112 -9.45 -3.53 7.02
CA ASN A 112 -10.19 -3.63 8.29
C ASN A 112 -9.25 -3.50 9.50
N LEU A 113 -8.53 -2.38 9.57
CA LEU A 113 -7.58 -2.08 10.63
C LEU A 113 -8.28 -1.74 11.93
N GLY A 114 -7.84 -2.33 13.04
CA GLY A 114 -8.23 -1.88 14.38
C GLY A 114 -7.62 -0.50 14.70
N LEU A 115 -8.23 0.25 15.63
CA LEU A 115 -7.75 1.59 16.05
C LEU A 115 -6.25 1.61 16.38
N VAL A 116 -5.78 0.62 17.15
CA VAL A 116 -4.38 0.49 17.55
C VAL A 116 -3.44 0.28 16.35
N GLN A 117 -3.88 -0.48 15.34
CA GLN A 117 -3.08 -0.71 14.13
C GLN A 117 -3.00 0.54 13.27
N MET A 118 -4.09 1.31 13.18
CA MET A 118 -4.11 2.59 12.48
C MET A 118 -3.15 3.60 13.13
N GLU A 119 -3.18 3.74 14.46
CA GLU A 119 -2.25 4.62 15.18
C GLU A 119 -0.79 4.20 14.99
N LYS A 120 -0.50 2.89 15.09
CA LYS A 120 0.86 2.38 14.85
C LYS A 120 1.35 2.67 13.44
N THR A 121 0.50 2.50 12.43
CA THR A 121 0.82 2.80 11.03
C THR A 121 1.17 4.29 10.87
N ILE A 122 0.34 5.19 11.40
CA ILE A 122 0.57 6.64 11.31
C ILE A 122 1.84 7.07 12.05
N ASN A 123 2.17 6.47 13.19
CA ASN A 123 3.37 6.80 13.95
C ASN A 123 4.68 6.30 13.32
N GLN A 124 4.61 5.40 12.33
CA GLN A 124 5.77 4.87 11.62
C GLN A 124 6.13 5.66 10.34
N VAL A 125 5.35 6.69 9.99
CA VAL A 125 5.42 7.44 8.71
C VAL A 125 6.03 8.83 8.90
#